data_AF-A0A520GZ33-F1
#
_entry.id   AF-A0A520GZ33-F1
#
_cell.length_a   1.000
_cell.length_b   1.000
_cell.length_c   1.000
_cell.angle_alpha   90.00
_cell.angle_beta   90.00
_cell.angle_gamma   90.00
#
_symmetry.space_group_name_H-M   'P 1'
#
loop_
_entity.id
_entity.type
_entity.pdbx_description
1 polymer ?
#
loop_
_entity_poly.entity_id
_entity_poly.type
_entity_poly.pdbx_seq_one_letter_code
_entity_poly.pdbx_strand_id
1 'polypeptide(L)'
;MPFPSVHRLPSAVAGTVALSLSLAACVAPPRQPDAATTPATTAAATAEAGARPARPASATAALPPMRVMPVEAEPVAPATQAALSYVPRGFGPIDAMLLYADKLRPLAASELAAELARLGDPGDSPTVQMQAALVLAQTRASADLARALALLQRVIASSATEALALQPLARTLAARYLDQRRIEDDRDRQVQQLRESQKRIEQLNERIEALRAIERSFSRPNSSHTLPSSGGNGNGGSNRPGPAP
;
A
#
# COMPACT_ATOMS: atom_id res chain seq x y z
N MET A 1 -44.47 -23.85 -30.41
CA MET A 1 -44.42 -22.96 -29.23
C MET A 1 -45.02 -23.68 -28.04
N PRO A 2 -44.17 -24.03 -27.06
CA PRO A 2 -44.53 -23.82 -25.66
C PRO A 2 -43.36 -23.22 -24.86
N PHE A 3 -43.65 -22.22 -24.04
CA PHE A 3 -42.74 -21.65 -23.04
C PHE A 3 -42.82 -22.45 -21.73
N PRO A 4 -41.71 -22.75 -21.06
CA PRO A 4 -41.73 -23.03 -19.63
C PRO A 4 -41.21 -21.84 -18.81
N SER A 5 -42.17 -21.21 -18.14
CA SER A 5 -42.17 -20.79 -16.73
C SER A 5 -40.86 -20.34 -16.08
N VAL A 6 -40.78 -19.03 -15.90
CA VAL A 6 -39.89 -18.30 -14.99
C VAL A 6 -40.30 -18.60 -13.55
N HIS A 7 -39.45 -19.32 -12.79
CA HIS A 7 -39.60 -19.40 -11.34
C HIS A 7 -38.84 -18.25 -10.66
N ARG A 8 -39.61 -17.42 -9.96
CA ARG A 8 -39.18 -16.31 -9.11
C ARG A 8 -38.34 -16.80 -7.93
N LEU A 9 -37.17 -16.17 -7.74
CA LEU A 9 -36.47 -16.08 -6.47
C LEU A 9 -37.21 -15.09 -5.55
N PRO A 10 -37.31 -15.39 -4.26
CA PRO A 10 -37.03 -14.35 -3.29
C PRO A 10 -36.24 -14.89 -2.09
N SER A 11 -35.17 -14.18 -1.72
CA SER A 11 -34.90 -13.79 -0.32
C SER A 11 -33.60 -13.02 -0.26
N ALA A 12 -33.76 -11.71 -0.09
CA ALA A 12 -32.71 -10.79 0.26
C ALA A 12 -32.24 -11.10 1.69
N VAL A 13 -30.92 -11.28 1.88
CA VAL A 13 -30.27 -11.06 3.17
C VAL A 13 -29.28 -9.93 2.96
N ALA A 14 -29.70 -8.76 3.42
CA ALA A 14 -28.89 -7.57 3.55
C ALA A 14 -27.84 -7.80 4.64
N GLY A 15 -26.60 -8.10 4.22
CA GLY A 15 -25.42 -8.11 5.07
C GLY A 15 -24.60 -6.86 4.84
N THR A 16 -25.04 -5.72 5.35
CA THR A 16 -24.23 -4.49 5.43
C THR A 16 -23.13 -4.69 6.47
N VAL A 17 -21.97 -5.20 6.05
CA VAL A 17 -20.74 -5.09 6.84
C VAL A 17 -20.15 -3.72 6.57
N ALA A 18 -20.53 -2.77 7.43
CA ALA A 18 -19.89 -1.47 7.53
C ALA A 18 -18.47 -1.66 8.13
N LEU A 19 -17.47 -1.85 7.26
CA LEU A 19 -16.07 -1.86 7.68
C LEU A 19 -15.55 -0.42 7.64
N SER A 20 -15.73 0.28 8.75
CA SER A 20 -15.19 1.61 9.02
C SER A 20 -13.67 1.62 8.93
N LEU A 21 -13.18 2.40 7.96
CA LEU A 21 -11.78 2.63 7.65
C LEU A 21 -11.21 3.70 8.60
N SER A 22 -10.56 3.28 9.69
CA SER A 22 -9.84 4.20 10.58
C SER A 22 -8.38 4.34 10.14
N LEU A 23 -8.10 5.39 9.36
CA LEU A 23 -6.76 5.93 9.14
C LEU A 23 -6.40 6.83 10.34
N ALA A 24 -5.63 6.32 11.31
CA ALA A 24 -4.88 7.14 12.26
C ALA A 24 -3.89 6.28 13.06
N ALA A 25 -2.63 6.27 12.64
CA ALA A 25 -1.51 6.02 13.56
C ALA A 25 -0.22 6.59 12.95
N CYS A 26 0.14 7.80 13.39
CA CYS A 26 1.48 8.34 13.23
C CYS A 26 2.48 7.42 13.93
N VAL A 27 3.46 6.92 13.19
CA VAL A 27 4.61 6.22 13.76
C VAL A 27 5.47 7.24 14.51
N ALA A 28 5.44 7.16 15.84
CA ALA A 28 6.36 7.84 16.73
C ALA A 28 7.62 6.98 16.95
N PRO A 29 8.84 7.54 16.94
CA PRO A 29 10.04 6.80 17.28
C PRO A 29 10.16 6.59 18.80
N PRO A 30 10.70 5.45 19.28
CA PRO A 30 10.98 5.28 20.69
C PRO A 30 12.16 6.16 21.14
N ARG A 31 11.91 7.03 22.13
CA ARG A 31 12.91 7.74 22.93
C ARG A 31 13.63 6.79 23.88
N GLN A 32 14.94 7.01 24.02
CA GLN A 32 15.85 6.40 25.01
C GLN A 32 15.49 6.81 26.45
N PRO A 33 15.88 6.00 27.46
CA PRO A 33 16.02 6.46 28.84
C PRO A 33 17.48 6.71 29.25
N ASP A 34 17.69 7.85 29.93
CA ASP A 34 18.90 8.35 30.57
C ASP A 34 19.28 7.61 31.87
N ALA A 35 20.58 7.62 32.21
CA ALA A 35 21.12 7.65 33.58
C ALA A 35 22.61 8.09 33.51
N ALA A 36 22.94 9.35 33.78
CA ALA A 36 23.35 9.93 35.07
C ALA A 36 24.80 9.64 35.51
N THR A 37 25.60 10.68 35.79
CA THR A 37 26.28 10.94 37.10
C THR A 37 27.47 11.94 37.01
N THR A 38 27.19 13.15 37.54
CA THR A 38 28.00 14.12 38.32
C THR A 38 29.20 14.93 37.79
N PRO A 39 29.42 16.15 38.37
CA PRO A 39 30.41 17.16 37.94
C PRO A 39 31.66 17.21 38.83
N ALA A 40 32.77 17.78 38.32
CA ALA A 40 33.88 18.24 39.15
C ALA A 40 34.62 19.44 38.53
N THR A 41 34.64 20.52 39.30
CA THR A 41 35.48 21.72 39.23
C THR A 41 36.98 21.39 39.31
N THR A 42 37.83 22.10 38.55
CA THR A 42 39.20 22.52 38.95
C THR A 42 39.64 23.69 38.07
N ALA A 43 40.24 24.69 38.72
CA ALA A 43 40.74 25.96 38.17
C ALA A 43 42.28 26.01 38.15
N ALA A 44 42.85 26.87 37.28
CA ALA A 44 44.11 27.63 37.41
C ALA A 44 44.38 28.38 36.07
N ALA A 45 44.34 29.73 35.97
CA ALA A 45 45.34 30.76 36.33
C ALA A 45 46.64 30.70 35.48
N THR A 46 46.95 31.67 34.60
CA THR A 46 47.74 32.92 34.83
C THR A 46 47.44 33.97 33.71
N ALA A 47 47.10 35.25 34.00
CA ALA A 47 47.92 36.43 34.34
C ALA A 47 48.69 37.10 33.17
N GLU A 48 48.34 38.34 32.79
CA GLU A 48 49.21 39.54 32.92
C GLU A 48 48.43 40.86 32.64
N ALA A 49 48.90 41.94 33.27
CA ALA A 49 48.25 43.23 33.46
C ALA A 49 48.92 44.36 32.64
N GLY A 50 48.22 45.47 32.44
CA GLY A 50 48.78 46.73 31.93
C GLY A 50 47.77 47.89 31.96
N ALA A 51 48.00 48.89 32.80
CA ALA A 51 47.03 49.84 33.32
C ALA A 51 46.86 51.17 32.53
N ARG A 52 45.69 51.81 32.76
CA ARG A 52 45.23 53.23 32.60
C ARG A 52 46.26 54.29 33.09
N PRO A 53 46.15 55.65 32.87
CA PRO A 53 44.94 56.49 32.81
C PRO A 53 44.90 57.79 31.93
N ALA A 54 43.67 58.34 31.87
CA ALA A 54 43.07 59.66 31.55
C ALA A 54 43.82 60.99 31.18
N ARG A 55 43.17 61.69 30.20
CA ARG A 55 42.85 63.16 30.02
C ARG A 55 43.96 64.17 29.63
N PRO A 56 43.65 65.38 29.07
CA PRO A 56 42.35 66.07 28.94
C PRO A 56 42.01 66.62 27.52
N ALA A 57 40.81 67.21 27.43
CA ALA A 57 40.14 67.72 26.23
C ALA A 57 40.75 69.01 25.65
N SER A 58 40.54 69.20 24.34
CA SER A 58 40.45 70.52 23.70
C SER A 58 39.51 70.43 22.49
N ALA A 59 38.48 71.27 22.50
CA ALA A 59 37.57 71.56 21.38
C ALA A 59 38.35 72.31 20.27
N THR A 60 37.97 72.45 19.00
CA THR A 60 36.70 72.71 18.29
C THR A 60 37.05 72.63 16.79
N ALA A 61 36.18 72.07 15.93
CA ALA A 61 35.82 72.67 14.63
C ALA A 61 34.93 71.72 13.81
N ALA A 62 33.89 72.31 13.24
CA ALA A 62 32.76 71.68 12.58
C ALA A 62 33.09 71.02 11.24
N LEU A 63 32.46 69.88 10.97
CA LEU A 63 32.15 69.42 9.62
C LEU A 63 30.61 69.37 9.46
N PRO A 64 30.07 69.84 8.32
CA PRO A 64 28.63 69.89 8.08
C PRO A 64 28.03 68.48 8.05
N PRO A 65 26.80 68.27 8.54
CA PRO A 65 26.15 66.96 8.45
C PRO A 65 25.90 66.64 6.97
N MET A 66 26.58 65.61 6.47
CA MET A 66 26.17 64.94 5.24
C MET A 66 24.73 64.50 5.42
N ARG A 67 23.84 65.03 4.58
CA ARG A 67 22.44 64.64 4.54
C ARG A 67 22.38 63.20 4.06
N VAL A 68 22.01 62.29 4.97
CA VAL A 68 21.64 60.93 4.61
C VAL A 68 20.34 61.06 3.81
N MET A 69 20.41 60.92 2.49
CA MET A 69 19.21 60.66 1.70
C MET A 69 18.69 59.30 2.18
N PRO A 70 17.41 59.19 2.56
CA PRO A 70 16.82 57.87 2.79
C PRO A 70 16.92 57.10 1.48
N VAL A 71 17.78 56.08 1.44
CA VAL A 71 17.60 55.02 0.45
C VAL A 71 16.29 54.37 0.83
N GLU A 72 15.25 54.69 0.06
CA GLU A 72 13.99 53.98 0.08
C GLU A 72 14.29 52.54 -0.34
N ALA A 73 14.58 51.70 0.64
CA ALA A 73 14.66 50.27 0.47
C ALA A 73 13.25 49.80 0.17
N GLU A 74 12.88 49.81 -1.12
CA GLU A 74 11.69 49.14 -1.59
C GLU A 74 11.78 47.69 -1.10
N PRO A 75 10.85 47.22 -0.26
CA PRO A 75 10.92 45.86 0.26
C PRO A 75 10.63 44.94 -0.92
N VAL A 76 11.69 44.36 -1.51
CA VAL A 76 11.54 43.25 -2.45
C VAL A 76 10.88 42.14 -1.67
N ALA A 77 9.56 42.03 -1.82
CA ALA A 77 8.77 40.99 -1.22
C ALA A 77 9.32 39.64 -1.70
N PRO A 78 9.70 38.72 -0.81
CA PRO A 78 10.14 37.37 -1.19
C PRO A 78 9.01 36.51 -1.83
N ALA A 79 7.79 37.06 -1.96
CA ALA A 79 6.65 36.37 -2.58
C ALA A 79 6.75 36.23 -4.11
N THR A 80 7.64 36.95 -4.79
CA THR A 80 7.73 36.91 -6.27
C THR A 80 8.53 35.71 -6.81
N GLN A 81 9.17 34.90 -5.96
CA GLN A 81 10.08 33.82 -6.41
C GLN A 81 9.44 32.44 -6.61
N ALA A 82 8.14 32.24 -6.40
CA ALA A 82 7.52 30.91 -6.48
C ALA A 82 6.36 30.76 -7.49
N ALA A 83 6.19 31.71 -8.42
CA ALA A 83 5.41 31.47 -9.63
C ALA A 83 6.34 30.98 -10.76
N LEU A 84 7.16 29.96 -10.49
CA LEU A 84 7.92 29.30 -11.54
C LEU A 84 6.94 28.55 -12.45
N SER A 85 6.64 29.17 -13.58
CA SER A 85 6.63 28.46 -14.87
C SER A 85 5.52 27.44 -15.08
N TYR A 86 4.29 27.66 -14.60
CA TYR A 86 3.15 27.00 -15.23
C TYR A 86 2.81 27.74 -16.53
N VAL A 87 3.67 27.57 -17.53
CA VAL A 87 3.32 27.89 -18.91
C VAL A 87 2.32 26.81 -19.32
N PRO A 88 1.11 27.15 -19.78
CA PRO A 88 0.20 26.17 -20.35
C PRO A 88 0.88 25.63 -21.60
N ARG A 89 1.57 24.49 -21.46
CA ARG A 89 2.08 23.75 -22.60
C ARG A 89 0.87 23.25 -23.39
N GLY A 90 0.91 23.38 -24.71
CA GLY A 90 -0.04 22.68 -25.56
C GLY A 90 -0.01 21.17 -25.27
N PHE A 91 -1.10 20.48 -25.63
CA PHE A 91 -1.25 19.03 -25.43
C PHE A 91 -0.04 18.26 -26.00
N GLY A 92 0.85 17.82 -25.12
CA GLY A 92 2.07 17.10 -25.47
C GLY A 92 1.89 15.58 -25.46
N PRO A 93 2.92 14.82 -25.86
CA PRO A 93 2.90 13.36 -25.80
C PRO A 93 2.74 12.84 -24.35
N ILE A 94 3.24 13.57 -23.36
CA ILE A 94 3.04 13.25 -21.94
C ILE A 94 1.56 13.41 -21.56
N ASP A 95 0.91 14.50 -21.97
CA ASP A 95 -0.52 14.73 -21.67
C ASP A 95 -1.40 13.64 -22.30
N ALA A 96 -1.06 13.20 -23.51
CA ALA A 96 -1.72 12.07 -24.15
C ALA A 96 -1.57 10.76 -23.35
N MET A 97 -0.39 10.47 -22.82
CA MET A 97 -0.17 9.30 -21.97
C MET A 97 -0.91 9.40 -20.63
N LEU A 98 -0.96 10.59 -20.02
CA LEU A 98 -1.69 10.82 -18.77
C LEU A 98 -3.20 10.68 -18.97
N LEU A 99 -3.74 11.24 -20.06
CA LEU A 99 -5.14 11.08 -20.42
C LEU A 99 -5.47 9.60 -20.71
N TYR A 100 -4.57 8.89 -21.38
CA TYR A 100 -4.72 7.46 -21.60
C TYR A 100 -4.74 6.68 -20.28
N ALA A 101 -3.81 6.97 -19.36
CA ALA A 101 -3.79 6.34 -18.04
C ALA A 101 -5.07 6.61 -17.22
N ASP A 102 -5.64 7.82 -17.34
CA ASP A 102 -6.90 8.16 -16.69
C ASP A 102 -8.07 7.35 -17.27
N LYS A 103 -8.13 7.20 -18.60
CA LYS A 103 -9.12 6.35 -19.29
C LYS A 103 -9.05 4.88 -18.88
N LEU A 104 -7.86 4.36 -18.53
CA LEU A 104 -7.70 2.96 -18.10
C LEU A 104 -8.19 2.71 -16.67
N ARG A 105 -8.25 3.74 -15.82
CA ARG A 105 -8.55 3.58 -14.39
C ARG A 105 -9.91 2.93 -14.09
N PRO A 106 -11.02 3.28 -14.77
CA PRO A 106 -12.32 2.66 -14.51
C PRO A 106 -12.51 1.31 -15.20
N LEU A 107 -11.60 0.87 -16.07
CA LEU A 107 -11.80 -0.34 -16.88
C LEU A 107 -11.74 -1.62 -16.04
N ALA A 108 -12.59 -2.58 -16.39
CA ALA A 108 -12.57 -3.92 -15.82
C ALA A 108 -11.46 -4.79 -16.44
N ALA A 109 -11.13 -5.93 -15.80
CA ALA A 109 -10.07 -6.83 -16.26
C ALA A 109 -10.25 -7.34 -17.70
N SER A 110 -11.50 -7.62 -18.11
CA SER A 110 -11.80 -8.04 -19.49
C SER A 110 -11.57 -6.93 -20.52
N GLU A 111 -11.87 -5.69 -20.16
CA GLU A 111 -11.67 -4.53 -21.03
C GLU A 111 -10.19 -4.18 -21.14
N LEU A 112 -9.42 -4.32 -20.06
CA LEU A 112 -7.96 -4.19 -20.09
C LEU A 112 -7.32 -5.25 -20.99
N ALA A 113 -7.82 -6.49 -20.96
CA ALA A 113 -7.36 -7.55 -21.85
C ALA A 113 -7.70 -7.25 -23.32
N ALA A 114 -8.91 -6.74 -23.60
CA ALA A 114 -9.31 -6.31 -24.93
C ALA A 114 -8.45 -5.14 -25.43
N GLU A 115 -8.10 -4.19 -24.56
CA GLU A 115 -7.24 -3.06 -24.90
C GLU A 115 -5.81 -3.51 -25.19
N LEU A 116 -5.28 -4.47 -24.43
CA LEU A 116 -3.98 -5.07 -24.71
C LEU A 116 -3.97 -5.82 -26.06
N ALA A 117 -5.06 -6.54 -26.37
CA ALA A 117 -5.23 -7.20 -27.67
C ALA A 117 -5.34 -6.19 -28.83
N ARG A 118 -5.99 -5.03 -28.61
CA ARG A 118 -6.08 -3.94 -29.58
C ARG A 118 -4.70 -3.32 -29.87
N LEU A 119 -3.86 -3.19 -28.85
CA LEU A 119 -2.48 -2.67 -28.99
C LEU A 119 -1.56 -3.65 -29.72
N GLY A 120 -1.77 -4.96 -29.56
CA GLY A 120 -0.97 -5.99 -30.20
C GLY A 120 0.48 -6.02 -29.73
N ASP A 121 1.41 -6.38 -30.62
CA ASP A 121 2.85 -6.32 -30.33
C ASP A 121 3.34 -4.86 -30.40
N PRO A 122 3.86 -4.28 -29.30
CA PRO A 122 4.31 -2.90 -29.28
C PRO A 122 5.52 -2.61 -30.20
N GLY A 123 6.27 -3.63 -30.64
CA GLY A 123 7.41 -3.47 -31.54
C GLY A 123 8.42 -2.42 -31.04
N ASP A 124 8.86 -1.54 -31.94
CA ASP A 124 9.79 -0.43 -31.64
C ASP A 124 9.10 0.92 -31.41
N SER A 125 7.76 0.98 -31.40
CA SER A 125 7.03 2.23 -31.19
C SER A 125 7.04 2.63 -29.72
N PRO A 126 7.70 3.75 -29.33
CA PRO A 126 7.77 4.15 -27.92
C PRO A 126 6.39 4.48 -27.34
N THR A 127 5.51 5.03 -28.17
CA THR A 127 4.13 5.36 -27.80
C THR A 127 3.32 4.10 -27.47
N VAL A 128 3.38 3.06 -28.32
CA VAL A 128 2.66 1.81 -28.08
C VAL A 128 3.27 1.03 -26.92
N GLN A 129 4.60 1.04 -26.78
CA GLN A 129 5.29 0.46 -25.61
C GLN A 129 4.82 1.11 -24.29
N MET A 130 4.69 2.44 -24.25
CA MET A 130 4.15 3.17 -23.09
C MET A 130 2.69 2.80 -22.81
N GLN A 131 1.84 2.78 -23.83
CA GLN A 131 0.42 2.42 -23.68
C GLN A 131 0.26 0.99 -23.16
N ALA A 132 0.99 0.02 -23.73
CA ALA A 132 0.98 -1.36 -23.27
C ALA A 132 1.47 -1.49 -21.82
N ALA A 133 2.53 -0.76 -21.44
CA ALA A 133 3.02 -0.74 -20.06
C ALA A 133 1.95 -0.21 -19.07
N LEU A 134 1.22 0.85 -19.45
CA LEU A 134 0.14 1.42 -18.64
C LEU A 134 -1.02 0.42 -18.44
N VAL A 135 -1.43 -0.29 -19.51
CA VAL A 135 -2.48 -1.33 -19.44
C VAL A 135 -2.05 -2.48 -18.55
N LEU A 136 -0.84 -3.01 -18.75
CA LEU A 136 -0.31 -4.13 -17.98
C LEU A 136 -0.24 -3.80 -16.48
N ALA A 137 0.17 -2.58 -16.12
CA ALA A 137 0.28 -2.18 -14.73
C ALA A 137 -1.08 -2.04 -14.01
N GLN A 138 -2.17 -1.86 -14.75
CA GLN A 138 -3.52 -1.78 -14.18
C GLN A 138 -4.00 -3.13 -13.63
N THR A 139 -3.46 -4.25 -14.14
CA THR A 139 -3.82 -5.62 -13.70
C THR A 139 -3.32 -5.95 -12.30
N ARG A 140 -2.25 -5.29 -11.83
CA ARG A 140 -1.57 -5.57 -10.55
C ARG A 140 -1.07 -7.02 -10.42
N ALA A 141 -0.87 -7.70 -11.53
CA ALA A 141 -0.22 -9.01 -11.55
C ALA A 141 1.29 -8.83 -11.62
N SER A 142 2.04 -9.52 -10.75
CA SER A 142 3.50 -9.37 -10.66
C SER A 142 4.22 -9.69 -11.98
N ALA A 143 3.71 -10.65 -12.74
CA ALA A 143 4.23 -11.00 -14.07
C ALA A 143 4.00 -9.88 -15.10
N ASP A 144 2.83 -9.24 -15.07
CA ASP A 144 2.50 -8.13 -15.96
C ASP A 144 3.26 -6.86 -15.59
N LEU A 145 3.49 -6.61 -14.30
CA LEU A 145 4.38 -5.52 -13.85
C LEU A 145 5.82 -5.72 -14.34
N ALA A 146 6.34 -6.94 -14.32
CA ALA A 146 7.67 -7.23 -14.85
C ALA A 146 7.74 -6.96 -16.37
N ARG A 147 6.69 -7.32 -17.12
CA ARG A 147 6.59 -7.05 -18.55
C ARG A 147 6.46 -5.54 -18.84
N ALA A 148 5.65 -4.82 -18.07
CA ALA A 148 5.52 -3.36 -18.15
C ALA A 148 6.87 -2.67 -17.92
N LEU A 149 7.60 -3.08 -16.88
CA LEU A 149 8.94 -2.55 -16.61
C LEU A 149 9.90 -2.77 -17.79
N ALA A 150 9.89 -3.96 -18.40
CA ALA A 150 10.72 -4.23 -19.57
C ALA A 150 10.40 -3.29 -20.75
N LEU A 151 9.11 -3.01 -21.00
CA LEU A 151 8.70 -2.05 -22.03
C LEU A 151 9.17 -0.63 -21.70
N LEU A 152 9.01 -0.18 -20.45
CA LEU A 152 9.48 1.15 -20.02
C LEU A 152 10.99 1.29 -20.18
N GLN A 153 11.77 0.23 -19.87
CA GLN A 153 13.21 0.25 -20.07
C GLN A 153 13.60 0.36 -21.55
N ARG A 154 12.84 -0.25 -22.47
CA ARG A 154 13.04 -0.06 -23.92
C ARG A 154 12.80 1.38 -24.35
N VAL A 155 11.74 2.02 -23.85
CA VAL A 155 11.47 3.45 -24.10
C VAL A 155 12.60 4.33 -23.56
N ILE A 156 13.12 4.01 -22.36
CA ILE A 156 14.23 4.74 -21.74
C ILE A 156 15.54 4.59 -22.53
N ALA A 157 15.79 3.41 -23.11
CA ALA A 157 16.99 3.13 -23.90
C ALA A 157 16.90 3.64 -25.35
N SER A 158 15.70 3.91 -25.86
CA SER A 158 15.49 4.35 -27.24
C SER A 158 15.97 5.79 -27.48
N SER A 159 16.64 6.00 -28.61
CA SER A 159 17.13 7.30 -29.08
C SER A 159 16.18 8.00 -30.05
N ALA A 160 15.01 7.41 -30.34
CA ALA A 160 14.00 8.03 -31.20
C ALA A 160 13.48 9.34 -30.58
N THR A 161 13.19 10.35 -31.40
CA THR A 161 12.72 11.66 -30.94
C THR A 161 11.46 11.57 -30.09
N GLU A 162 10.51 10.70 -30.46
CA GLU A 162 9.31 10.43 -29.66
C GLU A 162 9.63 9.81 -28.31
N ALA A 163 10.60 8.89 -28.26
CA ALA A 163 11.04 8.27 -27.02
C ALA A 163 11.62 9.33 -26.08
N LEU A 164 12.51 10.20 -26.57
CA LEU A 164 13.16 11.26 -25.78
C LEU A 164 12.14 12.13 -25.04
N ALA A 165 11.02 12.47 -25.68
CA ALA A 165 9.95 13.25 -25.05
C ALA A 165 9.21 12.49 -23.92
N LEU A 166 9.16 11.15 -23.99
CA LEU A 166 8.48 10.28 -23.04
C LEU A 166 9.39 9.74 -21.93
N GLN A 167 10.72 9.79 -22.11
CA GLN A 167 11.69 9.25 -21.16
C GLN A 167 11.51 9.74 -19.71
N PRO A 168 11.23 11.04 -19.44
CA PRO A 168 11.04 11.49 -18.07
C PRO A 168 9.85 10.78 -17.39
N LEU A 169 8.74 10.64 -18.10
CA LEU A 169 7.57 9.90 -17.61
C LEU A 169 7.91 8.41 -17.42
N ALA A 170 8.55 7.79 -18.40
CA ALA A 170 8.92 6.38 -18.35
C ALA A 170 9.80 6.04 -17.12
N ARG A 171 10.78 6.90 -16.78
CA ARG A 171 11.62 6.72 -15.58
C ARG A 171 10.81 6.79 -14.29
N THR A 172 9.91 7.78 -14.18
CA THR A 172 9.05 7.91 -12.99
C THR A 172 8.09 6.73 -12.83
N LEU A 173 7.49 6.25 -13.93
CA LEU A 173 6.63 5.08 -13.91
C LEU A 173 7.40 3.80 -13.56
N ALA A 174 8.62 3.65 -14.08
CA ALA A 174 9.46 2.49 -13.76
C ALA A 174 9.78 2.41 -12.26
N ALA A 175 10.13 3.53 -11.63
CA ALA A 175 10.33 3.58 -10.18
C ALA A 175 9.03 3.18 -9.43
N ARG A 176 7.89 3.76 -9.82
CA ARG A 176 6.59 3.44 -9.20
C ARG A 176 6.21 1.97 -9.34
N TYR A 177 6.45 1.35 -10.49
CA TYR A 177 6.09 -0.06 -10.72
C TYR A 177 7.01 -1.03 -9.97
N LEU A 178 8.28 -0.67 -9.74
CA LEU A 178 9.16 -1.41 -8.83
C LEU A 178 8.63 -1.39 -7.39
N ASP A 179 8.20 -0.22 -6.92
CA ASP A 179 7.60 -0.10 -5.58
C ASP A 179 6.28 -0.85 -5.48
N GLN A 180 5.44 -0.76 -6.51
CA GLN A 180 4.17 -1.49 -6.56
C GLN A 180 4.38 -3.00 -6.46
N ARG A 181 5.38 -3.54 -7.16
CA ARG A 181 5.70 -4.97 -7.09
C ARG A 181 6.14 -5.39 -5.67
N ARG A 182 6.95 -4.59 -4.99
CA ARG A 182 7.35 -4.86 -3.59
C ARG A 182 6.14 -4.91 -2.65
N ILE A 183 5.21 -3.98 -2.83
CA ILE A 183 3.97 -3.92 -2.02
C ILE A 183 3.10 -5.15 -2.29
N GLU A 184 2.98 -5.59 -3.53
CA GLU A 184 2.24 -6.81 -3.89
C GLU A 184 2.89 -8.06 -3.27
N ASP A 185 4.21 -8.18 -3.34
CA ASP A 185 4.96 -9.30 -2.74
C ASP A 185 4.76 -9.36 -1.20
N ASP A 186 4.80 -8.20 -0.52
CA ASP A 186 4.57 -8.14 0.92
C ASP A 186 3.11 -8.42 1.31
N ARG A 187 2.15 -7.98 0.49
CA ARG A 187 0.73 -8.32 0.67
C ARG A 187 0.52 -9.84 0.60
N ASP A 188 1.14 -10.50 -0.36
CA ASP A 188 1.00 -11.95 -0.52
C ASP A 188 1.64 -12.72 0.64
N ARG A 189 2.77 -12.24 1.16
CA ARG A 189 3.36 -12.77 2.41
C ARG A 189 2.41 -12.64 3.61
N GLN A 190 1.77 -11.48 3.78
CA GLN A 190 0.81 -11.25 4.85
C GLN A 190 -0.40 -12.17 4.73
N VAL A 191 -0.94 -12.34 3.52
CA VAL A 191 -2.06 -13.27 3.27
C VAL A 191 -1.66 -14.71 3.61
N GLN A 192 -0.44 -15.12 3.28
CA GLN A 192 0.05 -16.45 3.62
C GLN A 192 0.21 -16.64 5.14
N GLN A 193 0.73 -15.64 5.85
CA GLN A 193 0.82 -15.67 7.32
C GLN A 193 -0.57 -15.75 7.99
N LEU A 194 -1.56 -15.02 7.46
CA LEU A 194 -2.93 -15.09 7.96
C LEU A 194 -3.57 -16.47 7.76
N ARG A 195 -3.33 -17.10 6.61
CA ARG A 195 -3.81 -18.48 6.36
C ARG A 195 -3.17 -19.49 7.29
N GLU A 196 -1.87 -19.38 7.53
CA GLU A 196 -1.16 -20.29 8.44
C GLU A 196 -1.58 -20.10 9.90
N SER A 197 -1.80 -18.85 10.34
CA SER A 197 -2.31 -18.58 11.69
C SER A 197 -3.74 -19.09 11.88
N GLN A 198 -4.61 -18.94 10.88
CA GLN A 198 -5.96 -19.51 10.89
C GLN A 198 -5.92 -21.04 11.01
N LYS A 199 -5.10 -21.74 10.22
CA LYS A 199 -4.92 -23.20 10.36
C LYS A 199 -4.45 -23.60 11.76
N ARG A 200 -3.53 -22.84 12.34
CA ARG A 200 -3.06 -23.11 13.71
C ARG A 200 -4.18 -22.93 14.73
N ILE A 201 -5.05 -21.93 14.56
CA ILE A 201 -6.24 -21.72 15.41
C ILE A 201 -7.21 -22.90 15.27
N GLU A 202 -7.47 -23.35 14.04
CA GLU A 202 -8.32 -24.52 13.78
C GLU A 202 -7.77 -25.78 14.47
N GLN A 203 -6.47 -26.04 14.34
CA GLN A 203 -5.80 -27.16 15.04
C GLN A 203 -5.90 -27.05 16.57
N LEU A 204 -5.77 -25.84 17.12
CA LEU A 204 -5.92 -25.63 18.57
C LEU A 204 -7.36 -25.83 19.01
N ASN A 205 -8.35 -25.41 18.22
CA ASN A 205 -9.76 -25.64 18.50
C ASN A 205 -10.11 -27.13 18.45
N GLU A 206 -9.61 -27.87 17.45
CA GLU A 206 -9.79 -29.32 17.37
C GLU A 206 -9.23 -30.02 18.61
N ARG A 207 -8.06 -29.60 19.10
CA ARG A 207 -7.49 -30.13 20.35
C ARG A 207 -8.35 -29.81 21.57
N ILE A 208 -8.85 -28.58 21.69
CA ILE A 208 -9.76 -28.20 22.78
C ILE A 208 -11.04 -29.04 22.73
N GLU A 209 -11.60 -29.25 21.54
CA GLU A 209 -12.79 -30.08 21.36
C GLU A 209 -12.52 -31.55 21.72
N ALA A 210 -11.38 -32.10 21.31
CA ALA A 210 -10.95 -33.45 21.67
C ALA A 210 -10.81 -33.61 23.19
N LEU A 211 -10.19 -32.63 23.87
CA LEU A 211 -10.09 -32.61 25.33
C LEU A 211 -11.47 -32.54 25.99
N ARG A 212 -12.37 -31.67 25.50
CA ARG A 212 -13.75 -31.60 25.98
C ARG A 212 -14.52 -32.90 25.76
N ALA A 213 -14.26 -33.64 24.68
CA ALA A 213 -14.86 -34.94 24.44
C ALA A 213 -14.39 -35.98 25.47
N ILE A 214 -13.11 -35.97 25.82
CA ILE A 214 -12.55 -36.81 26.90
C ILE A 214 -13.20 -36.44 28.24
N GLU A 215 -13.30 -35.16 28.59
CA GLU A 215 -13.96 -34.69 29.82
C GLU A 215 -15.43 -35.13 29.91
N ARG A 216 -16.18 -35.06 28.80
CA ARG A 216 -17.56 -35.56 28.74
C ARG A 216 -17.65 -37.08 28.91
N SER A 217 -16.69 -37.82 28.37
CA SER A 217 -16.64 -39.29 28.52
C SER A 217 -16.34 -39.69 29.97
N PHE A 218 -15.53 -38.90 30.69
CA PHE A 218 -15.22 -39.12 32.11
C PHE A 218 -16.37 -38.72 33.04
N SER A 219 -17.08 -37.64 32.72
CA SER A 219 -18.22 -37.13 33.50
C SER A 219 -19.53 -37.88 33.26
N ARG A 220 -19.58 -38.82 32.30
CA ARG A 220 -20.67 -39.78 32.11
C ARG A 220 -20.26 -41.17 32.61
N PRO A 221 -20.05 -41.40 33.92
CA PRO A 221 -20.05 -42.76 34.42
C PRO A 221 -21.50 -43.27 34.34
N ASN A 222 -21.73 -44.26 33.46
CA ASN A 222 -22.79 -45.26 33.66
C ASN A 222 -24.27 -44.84 33.52
N SER A 223 -24.67 -44.15 32.43
CA SER A 223 -26.11 -43.99 32.07
C SER A 223 -26.57 -44.75 30.82
N SER A 224 -25.74 -45.65 30.28
CA SER A 224 -26.16 -46.53 29.16
C SER A 224 -25.45 -47.89 29.11
N HIS A 225 -25.14 -48.47 30.28
CA HIS A 225 -25.01 -49.93 30.36
C HIS A 225 -26.37 -50.55 30.72
N THR A 226 -27.37 -50.29 29.89
CA THR A 226 -28.49 -51.22 29.73
C THR A 226 -27.99 -52.30 28.78
N LEU A 227 -27.67 -53.46 29.36
CA LEU A 227 -27.38 -54.71 28.66
C LEU A 227 -28.35 -54.92 27.48
N PRO A 228 -27.91 -55.47 26.33
CA PRO A 228 -28.86 -55.93 25.33
C PRO A 228 -29.75 -56.97 25.99
N SER A 229 -31.06 -56.69 26.03
CA SER A 229 -32.07 -57.67 26.39
C SER A 229 -31.90 -58.85 25.43
N SER A 230 -31.39 -59.95 25.97
CA SER A 230 -31.41 -61.26 25.33
C SER A 230 -32.88 -61.66 25.19
N GLY A 231 -33.47 -61.28 24.06
CA GLY A 231 -34.79 -61.71 23.63
C GLY A 231 -34.74 -63.20 23.33
N GLY A 232 -35.11 -64.01 24.33
CA GLY A 232 -35.28 -65.44 24.22
C GLY A 232 -36.27 -65.81 23.12
N ASN A 233 -35.71 -66.46 22.11
CA ASN A 233 -36.30 -67.38 21.13
C ASN A 233 -37.71 -67.92 21.47
N GLY A 234 -38.70 -67.48 20.69
CA GLY A 234 -40.04 -68.07 20.59
C GLY A 234 -40.26 -68.60 19.17
N ASN A 235 -39.92 -69.87 18.98
CA ASN A 235 -40.23 -70.71 17.83
C ASN A 235 -41.69 -70.57 17.37
N GLY A 236 -41.91 -70.29 16.08
CA GLY A 236 -43.23 -70.21 15.46
C GLY A 236 -43.10 -70.18 13.94
N GLY A 237 -42.69 -71.30 13.37
CA GLY A 237 -42.59 -71.46 11.91
C GLY A 237 -43.94 -71.33 11.22
N SER A 238 -43.95 -70.74 10.03
CA SER A 238 -44.65 -71.27 8.85
C SER A 238 -44.43 -70.38 7.64
N ASN A 239 -43.72 -70.93 6.65
CA ASN A 239 -44.14 -71.01 5.25
C ASN A 239 -44.66 -69.73 4.55
N ARG A 240 -43.90 -69.19 3.59
CA ARG A 240 -44.30 -69.19 2.15
C ARG A 240 -43.19 -68.63 1.22
N PRO A 241 -42.83 -69.31 0.13
CA PRO A 241 -42.08 -68.73 -0.97
C PRO A 241 -43.06 -68.18 -2.03
N GLY A 242 -42.66 -67.09 -2.70
CA GLY A 242 -43.33 -66.59 -3.89
C GLY A 242 -42.39 -65.68 -4.67
N PRO A 243 -41.96 -66.06 -5.89
CA PRO A 243 -41.10 -65.23 -6.73
C PRO A 243 -41.92 -64.23 -7.58
N ALA A 244 -41.27 -63.10 -7.88
CA ALA A 244 -41.34 -62.14 -9.00
C ALA A 244 -42.41 -62.33 -10.13
N PRO A 245 -42.76 -61.29 -10.93
CA PRO A 245 -42.05 -60.03 -11.20
C PRO A 245 -42.74 -58.72 -10.77
#